data_AF-A0A6I5RIE9-F1
#
_entry.id   AF-A0A6I5RIE9-F1
#
_cell.length_a   1.000
_cell.length_b   1.000
_cell.length_c   1.000
_cell.angle_alpha   90.00
_cell.angle_beta   90.00
_cell.angle_gamma   90.00
#
_symmetry.space_group_name_H-M   'P 1'
#
loop_
_entity.id
_entity.type
_entity.pdbx_description
1 polymer ?
#
loop_
_entity_poly.entity_id
_entity_poly.type
_entity_poly.pdbx_seq_one_letter_code
_entity_poly.pdbx_strand_id
1 'polypeptide(L)'
;MAIPSTQETGSVPAEQDNAALRQVFESITPTSCPLSYNFHMHTICSDGRLTPEALIQQALSIGLRGLAITDHHSVDGFRRAQQWLASENPDDGPHFWSGVEITARLL
;
A
#
# COMPACT_ATOMS: atom_id res chain seq x y z
N MET A 1 -26.12 -12.81 36.54
CA MET A 1 -24.82 -12.16 36.28
C MET A 1 -24.58 -12.28 34.78
N ALA A 2 -24.96 -11.27 34.00
CA ALA A 2 -24.80 -11.30 32.54
C ALA A 2 -23.39 -10.83 32.21
N ILE A 3 -22.66 -11.62 31.42
CA ILE A 3 -21.38 -11.23 30.85
C ILE A 3 -21.69 -10.25 29.71
N PRO A 4 -21.15 -9.01 29.70
CA PRO A 4 -21.25 -8.16 28.53
C PRO A 4 -20.31 -8.71 27.46
N SER A 5 -20.82 -9.04 26.28
CA SER A 5 -19.97 -9.22 25.11
C SER A 5 -19.63 -7.84 24.55
N THR A 6 -18.38 -7.42 24.75
CA THR A 6 -17.79 -6.34 23.99
C THR A 6 -17.56 -6.85 22.57
N GLN A 7 -18.43 -6.47 21.64
CA GLN A 7 -18.09 -6.56 20.23
C GLN A 7 -17.01 -5.52 19.94
N GLU A 8 -15.76 -5.97 19.88
CA GLU A 8 -14.71 -5.17 19.28
C GLU A 8 -15.00 -5.05 17.78
N THR A 9 -15.42 -3.86 17.37
CA THR A 9 -15.45 -3.46 15.97
C THR A 9 -14.01 -3.12 15.58
N GLY A 10 -13.18 -4.14 15.42
CA GLY A 10 -11.85 -3.99 14.84
C GLY A 10 -12.01 -3.52 13.40
N SER A 11 -11.79 -2.24 13.12
CA SER A 11 -11.69 -1.73 11.75
C SER A 11 -10.56 -2.50 11.05
N VAL A 12 -10.83 -3.07 9.87
CA VAL A 12 -9.78 -3.68 9.05
C VAL A 12 -8.70 -2.61 8.81
N PRO A 13 -7.42 -2.89 9.08
CA PRO A 13 -6.34 -1.95 8.76
C PRO A 13 -6.43 -1.55 7.29
N ALA A 14 -6.24 -0.27 6.97
CA ALA A 14 -6.43 0.23 5.61
C ALA A 14 -5.62 -0.59 4.59
N GLU A 15 -4.42 -1.03 4.96
CA GLU A 15 -3.53 -1.85 4.14
C GLU A 15 -4.08 -3.26 3.77
N GLN A 16 -5.17 -3.68 4.40
CA GLN A 16 -5.87 -4.97 4.23
C GLN A 16 -7.34 -4.80 3.86
N ASP A 17 -7.80 -3.59 3.50
CA ASP A 17 -9.17 -3.34 3.07
C ASP A 17 -9.46 -3.96 1.69
N ASN A 18 -9.86 -5.23 1.73
CA ASN A 18 -10.19 -6.01 0.53
C ASN A 18 -11.43 -5.48 -0.20
N ALA A 19 -12.36 -4.82 0.51
CA ALA A 19 -13.57 -4.29 -0.11
C ALA A 19 -13.21 -3.05 -0.96
N ALA A 20 -12.42 -2.14 -0.40
CA ALA A 20 -11.88 -0.99 -1.13
C ALA A 20 -11.00 -1.44 -2.31
N LEU A 21 -10.10 -2.41 -2.10
CA LEU A 21 -9.24 -2.92 -3.17
C LEU A 21 -10.05 -3.49 -4.34
N ARG A 22 -11.11 -4.26 -4.04
CA ARG A 22 -12.00 -4.83 -5.07
C ARG A 22 -12.69 -3.76 -5.89
N GLN A 23 -13.24 -2.74 -5.22
CA GLN A 23 -13.88 -1.61 -5.89
C GLN A 23 -12.91 -0.84 -6.78
N VAL A 24 -11.67 -0.64 -6.32
CA VAL A 24 -10.63 0.04 -7.11
C VAL A 24 -10.31 -0.77 -8.35
N PHE A 25 -10.08 -2.09 -8.23
CA PHE A 25 -9.74 -2.96 -9.36
C PHE A 25 -10.82 -3.05 -10.44
N GLU A 26 -12.10 -2.89 -10.10
CA GLU A 26 -13.18 -2.78 -11.09
C GLU A 26 -13.09 -1.51 -11.96
N SER A 27 -12.33 -0.50 -11.52
CA SER A 27 -12.18 0.79 -12.19
C SER A 27 -10.82 1.04 -12.84
N ILE A 28 -9.86 0.11 -12.69
CA ILE A 28 -8.50 0.27 -13.24
C ILE A 28 -8.52 0.16 -14.76
N THR A 29 -7.79 1.06 -15.42
CA THR A 29 -7.60 1.08 -16.87
C THR A 29 -6.10 1.08 -17.20
N PRO A 30 -5.71 0.87 -18.47
CA PRO A 30 -4.31 0.94 -18.89
C PRO A 30 -3.63 2.29 -18.60
N THR A 31 -4.39 3.36 -18.38
CA THR A 31 -3.88 4.70 -18.09
C THR A 31 -3.88 5.04 -16.60
N SER A 32 -4.28 4.13 -15.72
CA SER A 32 -4.28 4.38 -14.28
C SER A 32 -2.87 4.53 -13.72
N CYS A 33 -1.91 3.77 -14.24
CA CYS A 33 -0.49 3.87 -13.89
C CYS A 33 0.25 4.80 -14.88
N PRO A 34 1.17 5.66 -14.42
CA PRO A 34 1.60 5.85 -13.03
C PRO A 34 0.89 7.02 -12.32
N LEU A 35 -0.23 7.53 -12.85
CA LEU A 35 -0.76 8.86 -12.46
C LEU A 35 -1.92 8.84 -11.46
N SER A 36 -2.61 7.71 -11.26
CA SER A 36 -3.75 7.62 -10.34
C SER A 36 -3.71 6.41 -9.41
N TYR A 37 -3.21 5.27 -9.90
CA TYR A 37 -2.93 4.09 -9.10
C TYR A 37 -1.67 3.40 -9.58
N ASN A 38 -0.87 2.88 -8.65
CA ASN A 38 0.27 2.03 -8.99
C ASN A 38 0.46 0.90 -7.98
N PHE A 39 0.25 -0.34 -8.42
CA PHE A 39 0.29 -1.54 -7.57
C PHE A 39 1.57 -2.37 -7.72
N HIS A 40 2.56 -1.88 -8.46
CA HIS A 40 3.79 -2.63 -8.72
C HIS A 40 4.99 -1.69 -8.72
N MET A 41 5.63 -1.55 -7.57
CA MET A 41 6.75 -0.65 -7.37
C MET A 41 7.78 -1.21 -6.41
N HIS A 42 9.05 -0.96 -6.73
CA HIS A 42 10.19 -1.47 -6.00
C HIS A 42 10.93 -0.30 -5.35
N THR A 43 11.45 -0.54 -4.15
CA THR A 43 12.34 0.37 -3.43
C THR A 43 13.76 -0.20 -3.39
N ILE A 44 14.69 0.54 -2.78
CA ILE A 44 16.03 0.03 -2.46
C ILE A 44 16.01 -1.19 -1.51
N CYS A 45 14.86 -1.56 -0.94
CA CYS A 45 14.73 -2.79 -0.15
C CYS A 45 14.67 -4.05 -1.05
N SER A 46 14.62 -3.88 -2.37
CA SER A 46 14.89 -4.94 -3.34
C SER A 46 15.79 -4.42 -4.47
N ASP A 47 15.25 -4.14 -5.66
CA ASP A 47 15.96 -3.71 -6.86
C ASP A 47 15.46 -2.36 -7.41
N GLY A 48 14.60 -1.67 -6.67
CA GLY A 48 14.18 -0.30 -6.95
C GLY A 48 15.28 0.73 -6.70
N ARG A 49 15.01 1.96 -7.14
CA ARG A 49 15.98 3.08 -7.05
C ARG A 49 15.68 4.11 -5.98
N LEU A 50 14.43 4.20 -5.54
CA LEU A 50 14.00 5.17 -4.52
C LEU A 50 14.01 4.53 -3.15
N THR A 51 14.32 5.33 -2.12
CA THR A 51 14.00 4.92 -0.75
C THR A 51 12.48 4.82 -0.59
N PRO A 52 11.98 4.01 0.36
CA PRO A 52 10.54 3.94 0.64
C PRO A 52 9.90 5.32 0.86
N GLU A 53 10.58 6.20 1.58
CA GLU A 53 10.14 7.56 1.90
C GLU A 53 10.10 8.43 0.64
N ALA A 54 11.16 8.39 -0.18
CA ALA A 54 11.22 9.14 -1.44
C ALA A 54 10.15 8.66 -2.45
N LEU A 55 9.84 7.36 -2.46
CA LEU A 55 8.76 6.80 -3.28
C LEU A 55 7.40 7.36 -2.84
N ILE A 56 7.10 7.36 -1.54
CA ILE A 56 5.83 7.92 -1.05
C ILE A 56 5.76 9.43 -1.32
N GLN A 57 6.84 10.19 -1.12
CA GLN A 57 6.87 11.61 -1.46
C GLN A 57 6.52 11.85 -2.93
N GLN A 58 7.08 11.02 -3.83
CA GLN A 58 6.74 11.09 -5.24
C GLN A 58 5.27 10.73 -5.49
N ALA A 59 4.74 9.68 -4.86
CA ALA A 59 3.33 9.29 -4.96
C ALA A 59 2.38 10.42 -4.53
N LEU A 60 2.69 11.10 -3.41
CA LEU A 60 1.95 12.26 -2.92
C LEU A 60 2.03 13.42 -3.93
N SER A 61 3.20 13.74 -4.45
CA SER A 61 3.38 14.83 -5.43
C SER A 61 2.64 14.59 -6.75
N ILE A 62 2.51 13.33 -7.18
CA ILE A 62 1.75 12.94 -8.37
C ILE A 62 0.24 13.05 -8.10
N GLY A 63 -0.19 12.94 -6.84
CA GLY A 63 -1.59 12.84 -6.47
C GLY A 63 -2.14 11.43 -6.72
N LEU A 64 -1.34 10.39 -6.45
CA LEU A 64 -1.84 9.02 -6.49
C LEU A 64 -3.02 8.89 -5.52
N ARG A 65 -4.07 8.19 -5.94
CA ARG A 65 -5.21 7.84 -5.09
C ARG A 65 -4.95 6.57 -4.30
N GLY A 66 -4.05 5.72 -4.80
CA GLY A 66 -3.62 4.54 -4.07
C GLY A 66 -2.44 3.82 -4.70
N LEU A 67 -1.73 3.05 -3.88
CA LEU A 67 -0.53 2.35 -4.31
C LEU A 67 -0.19 1.12 -3.46
N ALA A 68 0.74 0.30 -3.96
CA ALA A 68 1.43 -0.75 -3.20
C ALA A 68 2.94 -0.75 -3.50
N ILE A 69 3.74 -1.04 -2.48
CA ILE A 69 5.16 -1.42 -2.64
C ILE A 69 5.20 -2.95 -2.73
N THR A 70 5.89 -3.48 -3.73
CA THR A 70 5.96 -4.91 -4.06
C THR A 70 7.41 -5.35 -4.20
N ASP A 71 8.27 -4.99 -3.24
CA ASP A 71 9.66 -5.42 -3.22
C ASP A 71 9.79 -6.96 -3.35
N HIS A 72 10.85 -7.42 -4.01
CA HIS A 72 11.11 -8.84 -4.17
C HIS A 72 11.35 -9.53 -2.82
N HIS A 73 10.50 -10.51 -2.49
CA HIS A 73 10.59 -11.36 -1.30
C HIS A 73 10.71 -10.62 0.04
N SER A 74 10.30 -9.35 0.09
CA SER A 74 10.37 -8.53 1.30
C SER A 74 9.20 -7.56 1.36
N VAL A 75 8.81 -7.21 2.59
CA VAL A 75 7.85 -6.14 2.88
C VAL A 75 8.52 -4.99 3.65
N ASP A 76 9.85 -4.96 3.70
CA ASP A 76 10.59 -3.96 4.48
C ASP A 76 10.42 -2.56 3.88
N GLY A 77 10.34 -2.43 2.55
CA GLY A 77 10.00 -1.17 1.90
C GLY A 77 8.60 -0.68 2.30
N PHE A 78 7.61 -1.57 2.28
CA PHE A 78 6.25 -1.26 2.74
C PHE A 78 6.25 -0.76 4.20
N ARG A 79 6.88 -1.50 5.13
CA ARG A 79 6.92 -1.13 6.56
C ARG A 79 7.57 0.22 6.81
N ARG A 80 8.70 0.50 6.15
CA ARG A 80 9.39 1.79 6.26
C ARG A 80 8.55 2.95 5.74
N ALA A 81 7.92 2.76 4.58
CA ALA A 81 6.99 3.75 4.02
C ALA A 81 5.77 3.99 4.92
N GLN A 82 5.20 2.92 5.49
CA GLN A 82 4.04 3.01 6.40
C GLN A 82 4.39 3.78 7.68
N GLN A 83 5.56 3.52 8.26
CA GLN A 83 6.07 4.25 9.43
C GLN A 83 6.30 5.73 9.11
N TRP A 84 6.88 6.03 7.95
CA TRP A 84 7.10 7.40 7.50
C TRP A 84 5.77 8.14 7.30
N LEU A 85 4.79 7.54 6.63
CA LEU A 85 3.44 8.11 6.46
C LEU A 85 2.76 8.41 7.79
N ALA A 86 2.87 7.50 8.76
CA ALA A 86 2.32 7.71 10.10
C ALA A 86 2.98 8.90 10.84
N SER A 87 4.26 9.18 10.58
CA SER A 87 4.94 10.34 11.16
C SER A 87 4.61 11.67 10.49
N GLU A 88 4.31 11.67 9.19
CA GLU A 88 3.99 12.89 8.43
C GLU A 88 2.50 13.26 8.53
N ASN A 89 1.63 12.28 8.77
CA ASN A 89 0.17 12.43 8.91
C ASN A 89 -0.47 13.35 7.83
N PRO A 90 -0.34 13.02 6.53
CA PRO A 90 -0.93 13.82 5.47
C PRO A 90 -2.47 13.75 5.53
N ASP A 91 -3.14 14.91 5.43
CA ASP A 91 -4.62 15.01 5.47
C ASP A 91 -5.33 14.26 4.32
N ASP A 92 -4.64 14.05 3.19
CA ASP A 92 -5.17 13.41 1.97
C ASP A 92 -4.12 12.51 1.30
N GLY A 93 -3.64 11.52 2.07
CA GLY A 93 -2.69 10.53 1.57
C GLY A 93 -3.34 9.47 0.67
N PRO A 94 -2.59 8.86 -0.27
CA PRO A 94 -3.10 7.74 -1.06
C PRO A 94 -3.49 6.57 -0.16
N HIS A 95 -4.46 5.77 -0.60
CA HIS A 95 -4.69 4.46 0.00
C HIS A 95 -3.46 3.57 -0.21
N PHE A 96 -2.87 3.07 0.88
CA PHE A 96 -1.60 2.33 0.82
C PHE A 96 -1.79 0.85 1.19
N TRP A 97 -1.78 -0.02 0.18
CA TRP A 97 -1.93 -1.46 0.37
C TRP A 97 -0.58 -2.15 0.57
N SER A 98 -0.61 -3.21 1.37
CA SER A 98 0.50 -4.13 1.47
C SER A 98 0.65 -4.97 0.19
N GLY A 99 1.88 -5.26 -0.20
CA GLY A 99 2.20 -6.06 -1.38
C GLY A 99 3.59 -6.69 -1.25
N VAL A 100 3.82 -7.76 -2.02
CA VAL A 100 5.13 -8.41 -2.15
C VAL A 100 5.20 -9.06 -3.52
N GLU A 101 6.34 -8.93 -4.19
CA GLU A 101 6.60 -9.73 -5.39
C GLU A 101 7.33 -11.01 -4.98
N ILE A 102 6.72 -12.16 -5.29
CA ILE A 102 7.33 -13.47 -5.07
C ILE A 102 7.78 -14.02 -6.43
N THR A 103 9.07 -14.33 -6.55
CA THR A 103 9.57 -15.01 -7.74
C THR A 103 9.01 -16.42 -7.78
N ALA A 104 8.13 -16.67 -8.74
CA ALA A 104 7.62 -18.01 -9.00
C ALA A 104 8.62 -18.79 -9.87
N ARG A 105 9.04 -19.97 -9.40
CA ARG A 105 9.46 -21.07 -10.28
C ARG A 105 8.30 -22.05 -10.31
N LEU A 106 7.76 -22.31 -11.49
CA LEU A 106 6.56 -23.17 -11.63
C LEU A 106 6.85 -24.66 -11.39
N LEU A 107 8.09 -25.02 -11.02
CA LEU A 107 8.59 -26.35 -10.62
C LEU A 107 9.85 -26.19 -9.75
#